data_AF-A0A2V9VPN3-F1
#
_entry.id   AF-A0A2V9VPN3-F1
#
_cell.length_a   1.000
_cell.length_b   1.000
_cell.length_c   1.000
_cell.angle_alpha   90.00
_cell.angle_beta   90.00
_cell.angle_gamma   90.00
#
_symmetry.space_group_name_H-M   'P 1'
#
loop_
_entity.id
_entity.type
_entity.pdbx_description
1 polymer ?
#
loop_
_entity_poly.entity_id
_entity_poly.type
_entity_poly.pdbx_seq_one_letter_code
_entity_poly.pdbx_strand_id
1 'polypeptide(L)'
;MKYEAAAVNLVMASPHAAAAEVVILQDGKPLTRNQSTRDTKFRPAANDGGEESYIRVDSARMYFLVDNHAFGEHELELRCSAGVAAFAFTFTSCVDPVASALQTAGVPES
;
A
#
# COMPACT_ATOMS: atom_id res chain seq x y z
N MET A 1 -4.66 -10.00 6.29
CA MET A 1 -3.54 -10.15 7.25
C MET A 1 -3.62 -9.00 8.23
N LYS A 2 -3.80 -9.28 9.52
CA LYS A 2 -3.80 -8.24 10.55
C LYS A 2 -2.37 -7.79 10.88
N TYR A 3 -2.18 -6.50 11.11
CA TYR A 3 -0.90 -5.92 11.51
C TYR A 3 -1.11 -4.70 12.41
N GLU A 4 -0.08 -4.35 13.17
CA GLU A 4 -0.02 -3.15 14.00
C GLU A 4 1.26 -2.37 13.66
N ALA A 5 1.14 -1.35 12.80
CA ALA A 5 2.27 -0.61 12.26
C ALA A 5 1.81 0.71 11.60
N ALA A 6 2.75 1.61 11.36
CA ALA A 6 2.51 2.84 10.59
C ALA A 6 2.67 2.63 9.07
N ALA A 7 3.53 1.69 8.63
CA ALA A 7 3.69 1.38 7.21
C ALA A 7 3.97 -0.10 6.99
N VAL A 8 3.62 -0.60 5.80
CA VAL A 8 3.83 -1.99 5.39
C VAL A 8 4.54 -2.04 4.04
N ASN A 9 5.57 -2.88 3.95
CA ASN A 9 6.26 -3.19 2.70
C ASN A 9 6.32 -4.71 2.49
N LEU A 10 6.46 -5.13 1.24
CA LEU A 10 6.54 -6.53 0.87
C LEU A 10 7.61 -6.74 -0.19
N VAL A 11 8.49 -7.72 0.05
CA VAL A 11 9.45 -8.18 -0.97
C VAL A 11 8.72 -9.09 -1.96
N MET A 12 8.72 -8.71 -3.23
CA MET A 12 8.05 -9.44 -4.31
C MET A 12 8.90 -9.55 -5.57
N ALA A 13 8.55 -10.51 -6.41
CA ALA A 13 9.04 -10.68 -7.77
C ALA A 13 7.93 -11.22 -8.69
N SER A 14 8.15 -11.12 -10.00
CA SER A 14 7.31 -11.71 -11.04
C SER A 14 8.13 -12.70 -11.90
N PRO A 15 8.50 -13.89 -11.40
CA PRO A 15 9.47 -14.77 -12.05
C PRO A 15 9.02 -15.33 -13.41
N HIS A 16 7.71 -15.32 -13.69
CA HIS A 16 7.13 -15.96 -14.88
C HIS A 16 6.37 -15.00 -15.80
N ALA A 17 6.43 -13.69 -15.53
CA ALA A 17 5.79 -12.66 -16.35
C ALA A 17 6.59 -11.36 -16.34
N ALA A 18 6.53 -10.59 -17.43
CA ALA A 18 7.20 -9.29 -17.53
C ALA A 18 6.76 -8.30 -16.44
N ALA A 19 5.51 -8.43 -15.99
CA ALA A 19 5.02 -7.82 -14.77
C ALA A 19 3.79 -8.58 -14.27
N ALA A 20 3.50 -8.43 -12.99
CA ALA A 20 2.27 -8.87 -12.35
C ALA A 20 1.66 -7.73 -11.54
N GLU A 21 0.35 -7.75 -11.37
CA GLU A 21 -0.37 -6.75 -10.58
C GLU A 21 -0.87 -7.35 -9.27
N VAL A 22 -0.83 -6.52 -8.23
CA VAL A 22 -1.38 -6.83 -6.91
C VAL A 22 -2.32 -5.72 -6.52
N VAL A 23 -3.60 -6.03 -6.38
CA VAL A 23 -4.59 -5.09 -5.82
C VAL A 23 -4.44 -5.10 -4.31
N ILE A 24 -4.45 -3.91 -3.71
CA ILE A 24 -4.26 -3.70 -2.29
C ILE A 24 -5.55 -3.16 -1.70
N LEU A 25 -6.02 -3.77 -0.61
CA LEU A 25 -7.09 -3.22 0.22
C LEU A 25 -6.61 -3.14 1.67
N GLN A 26 -7.01 -2.09 2.36
CA GLN A 26 -6.87 -1.96 3.81
C GLN A 26 -8.25 -1.85 4.43
N ASP A 27 -8.51 -2.64 5.46
CA ASP A 27 -9.80 -2.67 6.17
C ASP A 27 -10.99 -2.87 5.21
N GLY A 28 -10.79 -3.73 4.20
CA GLY A 28 -11.78 -4.07 3.18
C GLY A 28 -11.98 -3.00 2.09
N LYS A 29 -11.21 -1.92 2.07
CA LYS A 29 -11.36 -0.80 1.12
C LYS A 29 -10.08 -0.58 0.32
N PRO A 30 -10.18 -0.07 -0.93
CA PRO A 30 -9.03 0.48 -1.63
C PRO A 30 -8.33 1.54 -0.78
N LEU A 31 -7.01 1.67 -0.94
CA LEU A 31 -6.24 2.70 -0.28
C LEU A 31 -6.75 4.08 -0.67
N THR A 32 -6.61 5.03 0.24
CA THR A 32 -6.78 6.45 -0.09
C THR A 32 -5.48 7.01 -0.66
N ARG A 33 -5.54 8.21 -1.25
CA ARG A 33 -4.33 8.94 -1.68
C ARG A 33 -3.39 9.22 -0.52
N ASN A 34 -3.92 9.45 0.68
CA ASN A 34 -3.12 9.68 1.88
C ASN A 34 -2.38 8.43 2.36
N GLN A 35 -2.90 7.23 2.03
CA GLN A 35 -2.24 5.96 2.36
C GLN A 35 -1.27 5.47 1.29
N SER A 36 -1.23 6.19 0.15
CA SER A 36 -0.52 5.75 -1.04
C SER A 36 0.98 5.96 -0.90
N THR A 37 1.73 5.08 -1.54
CA THR A 37 3.19 5.13 -1.58
C THR A 37 3.65 5.45 -3.00
N ARG A 38 4.98 5.56 -3.18
CA ARG A 38 5.59 5.67 -4.51
C ARG A 38 5.30 4.50 -5.45
N ASP A 39 4.93 3.34 -4.91
CA ASP A 39 4.63 2.15 -5.70
C ASP A 39 3.14 2.02 -6.03
N THR A 40 2.27 2.72 -5.29
CA THR A 40 0.82 2.66 -5.43
C THR A 40 0.34 3.35 -6.71
N LYS A 41 -0.54 2.68 -7.42
CA LYS A 41 -1.27 3.18 -8.58
C LYS A 41 -2.76 3.03 -8.34
N PHE A 42 -3.53 3.84 -9.06
CA PHE A 42 -4.98 3.87 -8.98
C PHE A 42 -5.58 3.74 -10.37
N ARG A 43 -6.69 3.02 -10.49
CA ARG A 43 -7.47 2.93 -11.72
C ARG A 43 -8.97 2.82 -11.40
N PRO A 44 -9.87 3.14 -12.33
CA PRO A 44 -11.30 2.89 -12.15
C PRO A 44 -11.56 1.41 -11.84
N ALA A 45 -12.36 1.14 -10.82
CA ALA A 45 -12.79 -0.20 -10.44
C ALA A 45 -13.80 -0.71 -11.47
N ALA A 46 -13.68 -1.98 -11.86
CA ALA A 46 -14.49 -2.56 -12.92
C ALA A 46 -16.01 -2.60 -12.63
N ASN A 47 -16.41 -2.64 -11.35
CA ASN A 47 -17.79 -2.99 -10.98
C ASN A 47 -18.55 -1.95 -10.13
N ASP A 48 -17.88 -0.97 -9.50
CA ASP A 48 -18.52 -0.11 -8.48
C ASP A 48 -18.37 1.41 -8.74
N GLY A 49 -17.82 1.82 -9.88
CA GLY A 49 -17.61 3.24 -10.21
C GLY A 49 -16.61 3.97 -9.29
N GLY A 50 -16.00 3.27 -8.33
CA GLY A 50 -14.90 3.76 -7.49
C GLY A 50 -13.53 3.60 -8.15
N GLU A 51 -12.47 3.82 -7.38
CA GLU A 51 -11.09 3.50 -7.77
C GLU A 51 -10.58 2.27 -7.02
N GLU A 52 -9.73 1.47 -7.66
CA GLU A 52 -8.94 0.44 -7.01
C GLU A 52 -7.48 0.86 -6.90
N SER A 53 -6.86 0.52 -5.77
CA SER A 53 -5.43 0.69 -5.53
C SER A 53 -4.68 -0.59 -5.85
N TYR A 54 -3.62 -0.48 -6.62
CA TYR A 54 -2.79 -1.61 -7.01
C TYR A 54 -1.32 -1.22 -7.13
N ILE A 55 -0.43 -2.21 -7.16
CA ILE A 55 0.97 -2.03 -7.52
C ILE A 55 1.31 -2.89 -8.72
N ARG A 56 2.38 -2.51 -9.43
CA ARG A 56 2.96 -3.31 -10.52
C ARG A 56 4.28 -3.90 -10.06
N VAL A 57 4.36 -5.22 -10.03
CA VAL A 57 5.55 -6.00 -9.70
C VAL A 57 6.25 -6.39 -10.99
N ASP A 58 7.41 -5.81 -11.28
CA ASP A 58 8.18 -5.99 -12.52
C ASP A 58 9.62 -6.43 -12.27
N SER A 59 10.08 -6.38 -11.02
CA SER A 59 11.45 -6.68 -10.62
C SER A 59 11.46 -7.26 -9.20
N ALA A 60 12.48 -8.04 -8.87
CA ALA A 60 12.66 -8.56 -7.54
C ALA A 60 13.17 -7.46 -6.59
N ARG A 61 12.28 -6.88 -5.77
CA ARG A 61 12.63 -5.84 -4.80
C ARG A 61 11.60 -5.72 -3.68
N MET A 62 11.88 -4.82 -2.74
CA MET A 62 10.90 -4.35 -1.78
C MET A 62 9.94 -3.34 -2.44
N TYR A 63 8.65 -3.56 -2.26
CA TYR A 63 7.56 -2.68 -2.67
C TYR A 63 6.87 -2.09 -1.44
N PHE A 64 6.61 -0.79 -1.48
CA PHE A 64 5.94 -0.04 -0.42
C PHE A 64 4.43 -0.16 -0.63
N LEU A 65 3.72 -0.81 0.29
CA LEU A 65 2.30 -1.13 0.08
C LEU A 65 1.39 -0.05 0.64
N VAL A 66 1.70 0.43 1.85
CA VAL A 66 0.85 1.31 2.65
C VAL A 66 1.74 2.24 3.47
N ASP A 67 1.37 3.52 3.55
CA ASP A 67 1.87 4.48 4.54
C ASP A 67 0.69 5.14 5.27
N ASN A 68 0.41 4.73 6.50
CA ASN A 68 -0.71 5.27 7.28
C ASN A 68 -0.35 6.57 8.02
N HIS A 69 0.92 6.98 8.01
CA HIS A 69 1.48 8.13 8.76
C HIS A 69 1.31 8.11 10.29
N ALA A 70 0.53 7.18 10.83
CA ALA A 70 0.31 6.95 12.24
C ALA A 70 0.32 5.45 12.53
N PHE A 71 0.85 5.07 13.70
CA PHE A 71 0.80 3.69 14.18
C PHE A 71 -0.63 3.29 14.53
N GLY A 72 -1.09 2.12 14.07
CA GLY A 72 -2.42 1.61 14.35
C GLY A 72 -2.59 0.15 13.92
N GLU A 73 -3.70 -0.46 14.36
CA GLU A 73 -4.11 -1.81 13.97
C GLU A 73 -4.96 -1.76 12.70
N HIS A 74 -4.61 -2.57 11.71
CA HIS A 74 -5.32 -2.66 10.44
C HIS A 74 -5.30 -4.08 9.87
N GLU A 75 -6.17 -4.32 8.89
CA GLU A 75 -6.16 -5.52 8.07
C GLU A 75 -5.74 -5.20 6.63
N LEU A 76 -4.66 -5.85 6.16
CA LEU A 76 -4.20 -5.79 4.78
C LEU A 76 -4.69 -7.00 3.98
N GLU A 77 -5.36 -6.75 2.87
CA GLU A 77 -5.75 -7.76 1.88
C GLU A 77 -5.01 -7.51 0.56
N LEU A 78 -4.38 -8.56 0.03
CA LEU A 78 -3.70 -8.54 -1.26
C LEU A 78 -4.39 -9.50 -2.22
N ARG A 79 -4.83 -9.00 -3.36
CA ARG A 79 -5.36 -9.82 -4.46
C ARG A 79 -4.31 -9.89 -5.55
N CYS A 80 -3.57 -10.98 -5.58
CA CYS A 80 -2.47 -11.18 -6.50
C CYS A 80 -2.97 -11.80 -7.81
N SER A 81 -2.54 -11.24 -8.94
CA SER A 81 -2.58 -11.94 -10.22
C SER A 81 -1.64 -13.16 -10.22
N ALA A 82 -1.86 -14.11 -11.13
CA ALA A 82 -0.96 -15.24 -11.28
C ALA A 82 0.46 -14.78 -11.61
N GLY A 83 1.47 -15.44 -11.02
CA GLY A 83 2.88 -15.17 -11.29
C GLY A 83 3.58 -14.24 -10.28
N VAL A 84 2.90 -13.77 -9.24
CA VAL A 84 3.54 -13.05 -8.12
C VAL A 84 4.20 -14.05 -7.17
N ALA A 85 5.49 -13.84 -6.88
CA ALA A 85 6.18 -14.44 -5.75
C ALA A 85 6.32 -13.40 -4.63
N ALA A 86 5.83 -13.71 -3.43
CA ALA A 86 5.93 -12.86 -2.24
C ALA A 86 6.81 -13.57 -1.20
N PHE A 87 7.74 -12.83 -0.60
CA PHE A 87 8.80 -13.43 0.22
C PHE A 87 8.70 -13.04 1.70
N ALA A 88 8.61 -11.75 2.00
CA ALA A 88 8.61 -11.25 3.38
C ALA A 88 7.88 -9.91 3.50
N PHE A 89 6.99 -9.82 4.49
CA PHE A 89 6.46 -8.55 4.96
C PHE A 89 7.46 -7.85 5.88
N THR A 90 7.52 -6.53 5.79
CA THR A 90 8.26 -5.68 6.72
C THR A 90 7.35 -4.54 7.16
N PHE A 91 7.57 -4.07 8.39
CA PHE A 91 6.69 -3.10 9.04
C PHE A 91 7.51 -1.95 9.63
N THR A 92 7.02 -0.73 9.49
CA THR A 92 7.58 0.45 10.13
C THR A 92 6.68 0.87 11.29
N SER A 93 7.21 0.94 12.50
CA SER A 93 6.46 1.36 13.70
C SER A 93 6.84 2.75 14.22
N CYS A 94 8.05 3.24 13.92
CA CYS A 94 8.47 4.59 14.30
C CYS A 94 7.90 5.63 13.34
N VAL A 95 6.97 6.44 13.84
CA VAL A 95 6.55 7.68 13.18
C VAL A 95 7.46 8.81 13.67
N ASP A 96 8.07 9.57 12.77
CA ASP A 96 8.78 10.78 13.17
C ASP A 96 7.73 11.84 13.58
N PRO A 97 7.67 12.23 14.86
CA PRO A 97 6.65 13.17 15.35
C PRO A 97 6.76 14.55 14.69
N VAL A 98 7.92 14.94 14.16
CA VAL A 98 8.12 16.24 13.50
C VAL A 98 7.55 16.23 12.08
N ALA A 99 7.76 15.14 11.34
CA ALA A 99 7.15 14.96 10.02
C ALA A 99 5.61 14.84 10.12
N SER A 100 5.12 14.16 11.16
CA SER A 100 3.69 14.01 11.42
C SER A 100 3.00 15.35 11.72
N ALA A 101 3.64 16.24 12.48
CA ALA A 101 3.11 17.56 12.82
C ALA A 101 3.04 18.53 11.63
N LEU A 102 4.00 18.45 10.70
CA LEU A 102 4.04 19.31 9.50
C LEU A 102 2.93 18.96 8.48
N GLN A 103 2.48 17.70 8.44
CA GLN A 103 1.36 17.30 7.58
C GLN A 103 0.00 17.76 8.13
N THR A 104 -0.18 17.78 9.45
CA THR A 104 -1.43 18.26 10.08
C THR A 104 -1.61 19.77 9.91
N ALA A 105 -0.52 20.53 9.84
CA ALA A 105 -0.54 21.99 9.67
C ALA A 105 -0.81 22.45 8.22
N GLY A 106 -0.85 21.54 7.25
CA GLY A 106 -0.94 21.85 5.82
C GLY A 106 -2.35 21.98 5.23
N VAL A 107 -3.42 21.88 6.02
CA VAL A 107 -4.80 22.09 5.56
C VAL A 107 -5.24 23.52 5.91
N PRO A 108 -5.16 24.51 4.99
CA PRO A 108 -5.92 25.73 5.17
C PRO A 108 -7.40 25.41 4.93
N GLU A 109 -8.23 25.62 5.95
CA GLU A 109 -9.69 25.70 5.77
C GLU A 109 -9.98 26.80 4.73
N SER A 110 -10.73 26.45 3.68
CA SER A 110 -11.32 27.38 2.72
C SER A 110 -12.82 27.25 2.75
#